data_AF-M5BXA6-F1
#
_entry.id   AF-M5BXA6-F1
#
_cell.length_a   1.000
_cell.length_b   1.000
_cell.length_c   1.000
_cell.angle_alpha   90.00
_cell.angle_beta   90.00
_cell.angle_gamma   90.00
#
_symmetry.space_group_name_H-M   'P 1'
#
loop_
_entity.id
_entity.type
_entity.pdbx_description
1 polymer ?
#
loop_
_entity_poly.entity_id
_entity_poly.type
_entity_poly.pdbx_seq_one_letter_code
_entity_poly.pdbx_strand_id
1 'polypeptide(L)'
;MSDVAMEDQVSLLSTRSVQPSPDTLTKLIKRIRALTLKLLPLEVELDAITDPTSRVVTPAVISAYVEAAGDFGEALPYCLLRARQSFIWDANHDTADYGENMSRAMACETLARRILHTVPPDRLDDIMSCRFQHAEWDGDESALSSALELAIDQQATVFLSCSEAQHGKYPQLYFTWL
;
A
#
# COMPACT_ATOMS: atom_id res chain seq x y z
N MET A 1 4.16 -21.09 19.08
CA MET A 1 4.60 -21.16 17.65
C MET A 1 4.06 -19.95 16.90
N SER A 2 4.33 -18.75 17.41
CA SER A 2 3.70 -17.50 16.95
C SER A 2 4.69 -16.33 16.83
N ASP A 3 5.84 -16.40 17.50
CA ASP A 3 6.86 -15.35 17.41
C ASP A 3 7.70 -15.41 16.12
N VAL A 4 7.95 -16.63 15.60
CA VAL A 4 8.82 -16.83 14.42
C VAL A 4 8.21 -16.22 13.14
N ALA A 5 6.89 -16.21 13.00
CA ALA A 5 6.22 -15.64 11.82
C ALA A 5 6.23 -14.10 11.81
N MET A 6 6.36 -13.48 12.99
CA MET A 6 6.44 -12.02 13.12
C MET A 6 7.86 -11.54 12.80
N GLU A 7 8.88 -12.24 13.29
CA GLU A 7 10.30 -11.92 13.05
C GLU A 7 10.68 -12.01 11.56
N ASP A 8 10.16 -13.01 10.83
CA ASP A 8 10.39 -13.13 9.39
C ASP A 8 9.77 -11.97 8.58
N GLN A 9 8.63 -11.41 9.03
CA GLN A 9 8.02 -10.24 8.37
C GLN A 9 8.85 -8.96 8.55
N VAL A 10 9.49 -8.80 9.71
CA VAL A 10 10.35 -7.64 10.02
C VAL A 10 11.64 -7.66 9.17
N SER A 11 12.12 -8.84 8.78
CA SER A 11 13.39 -8.98 8.05
C SER A 11 13.30 -8.64 6.56
N LEU A 12 12.12 -8.72 5.92
CA LEU A 12 11.97 -8.55 4.47
C LEU A 12 12.05 -7.09 3.99
N LEU A 13 11.88 -6.13 4.90
CA LEU A 13 12.00 -4.69 4.61
C LEU A 13 13.34 -4.13 5.10
N SER A 14 14.34 -4.99 5.37
CA SER A 14 15.72 -4.59 5.73
C SER A 14 16.66 -4.53 4.52
N THR A 15 16.24 -5.06 3.36
CA THR A 15 17.03 -5.07 2.13
C THR A 15 17.17 -3.68 1.51
N ARG A 16 18.31 -3.45 0.85
CA ARG A 16 18.76 -2.20 0.22
C ARG A 16 17.75 -1.72 -0.83
N SER A 17 17.49 -0.41 -0.86
CA SER A 17 16.60 0.24 -1.83
C SER A 17 17.00 -0.08 -3.27
N VAL A 18 16.18 -0.89 -3.96
CA VAL A 18 16.30 -1.15 -5.40
C VAL A 18 15.36 -0.17 -6.09
N GLN A 19 15.89 0.76 -6.88
CA GLN A 19 15.05 1.65 -7.68
C GLN A 19 14.48 0.90 -8.88
N PRO A 20 13.16 0.62 -8.93
CA PRO A 20 12.56 -0.07 -10.05
C PRO A 20 12.49 0.86 -11.27
N SER A 21 12.68 0.30 -12.47
CA SER A 21 12.35 1.02 -13.70
C SER A 21 10.83 1.24 -13.81
N PRO A 22 10.37 2.25 -14.58
CA PRO A 22 8.94 2.52 -14.75
C PRO A 22 8.14 1.30 -15.24
N ASP A 23 8.68 0.54 -16.20
CA ASP A 23 8.06 -0.69 -16.69
C ASP A 23 7.97 -1.79 -15.62
N THR A 24 9.02 -1.94 -14.80
CA THR A 24 9.01 -2.89 -13.67
C THR A 24 7.93 -2.51 -12.67
N LEU A 25 7.80 -1.22 -12.37
CA LEU A 25 6.79 -0.74 -11.44
C LEU A 25 5.37 -0.89 -12.00
N THR A 26 5.16 -0.61 -13.28
CA THR A 26 3.88 -0.87 -13.97
C THR A 26 3.50 -2.35 -13.88
N LYS A 27 4.45 -3.26 -14.11
CA LYS A 27 4.22 -4.71 -13.97
C LYS A 27 3.88 -5.10 -12.54
N LEU A 28 4.56 -4.52 -11.54
CA LEU A 28 4.24 -4.73 -10.14
C LEU A 28 2.82 -4.24 -9.81
N ILE A 29 2.44 -3.02 -10.21
CA ILE A 29 1.07 -2.48 -10.02
C ILE A 29 0.02 -3.42 -10.63
N LYS A 30 0.23 -3.86 -11.88
CA LYS A 30 -0.68 -4.82 -12.56
C LYS A 30 -0.79 -6.14 -11.80
N ARG A 31 0.32 -6.66 -11.29
CA ARG A 31 0.36 -7.88 -10.47
C ARG A 31 -0.41 -7.73 -9.16
N ILE A 32 -0.19 -6.63 -8.44
CA ILE A 32 -0.90 -6.32 -7.18
C ILE A 32 -2.41 -6.18 -7.42
N ARG A 33 -2.79 -5.50 -8.50
CA ARG A 33 -4.19 -5.37 -8.92
C ARG A 33 -4.83 -6.73 -9.25
N ALA A 34 -4.14 -7.57 -10.02
CA ALA A 34 -4.60 -8.92 -10.36
C ALA A 34 -4.72 -9.82 -9.11
N LEU A 35 -3.79 -9.72 -8.17
CA LEU A 35 -3.86 -10.43 -6.89
C LEU A 35 -5.09 -10.00 -6.09
N THR A 36 -5.39 -8.69 -6.07
CA THR A 36 -6.56 -8.13 -5.37
C THR A 36 -7.87 -8.64 -5.98
N LEU A 37 -7.99 -8.67 -7.31
CA LEU A 37 -9.13 -9.25 -8.01
C LEU A 37 -9.33 -10.74 -7.65
N LYS A 38 -8.23 -11.49 -7.53
CA LYS A 38 -8.28 -12.92 -7.20
C LYS A 38 -8.68 -13.17 -5.74
N LEU A 39 -8.16 -12.38 -4.81
CA LEU A 39 -8.38 -12.59 -3.37
C LEU A 39 -9.66 -11.95 -2.84
N LEU A 40 -10.16 -10.91 -3.51
CA LEU A 40 -11.41 -10.23 -3.16
C LEU A 40 -12.34 -10.19 -4.40
N PRO A 41 -12.93 -11.33 -4.78
CA PRO A 41 -13.74 -11.44 -5.99
C PRO A 41 -15.13 -10.83 -5.84
N LEU A 42 -15.60 -10.59 -4.61
CA LEU A 42 -16.94 -10.08 -4.32
C LEU A 42 -16.86 -8.82 -3.47
N GLU A 43 -17.94 -8.05 -3.48
CA GLU A 43 -18.15 -6.92 -2.59
C GLU A 43 -18.14 -7.36 -1.12
N VAL A 44 -17.50 -6.55 -0.27
CA VAL A 44 -17.44 -6.71 1.17
C VAL A 44 -17.57 -5.35 1.83
N GLU A 45 -18.34 -5.30 2.92
CA GLU A 45 -18.49 -4.08 3.73
C GLU A 45 -17.14 -3.44 4.09
N LEU A 46 -17.02 -2.13 3.88
CA LEU A 46 -15.77 -1.39 4.04
C LEU A 46 -15.23 -1.46 5.48
N ASP A 47 -16.13 -1.42 6.46
CA ASP A 47 -15.78 -1.56 7.88
C ASP A 47 -15.18 -2.94 8.18
N ALA A 48 -15.72 -3.99 7.55
CA ALA A 48 -15.20 -5.34 7.69
C ALA A 48 -13.81 -5.48 7.05
N ILE A 49 -13.42 -4.62 6.11
CA ILE A 49 -12.07 -4.61 5.50
C ILE A 49 -11.08 -3.89 6.42
N THR A 50 -11.48 -2.76 6.99
CA THR A 50 -10.61 -1.90 7.81
C THR A 50 -10.45 -2.39 9.26
N ASP A 51 -11.38 -3.21 9.76
CA ASP A 51 -11.30 -3.82 11.09
C ASP A 51 -9.96 -4.56 11.30
N PRO A 52 -9.19 -4.26 12.36
CA PRO A 52 -7.94 -4.95 12.67
C PRO A 52 -8.08 -6.48 12.78
N THR A 53 -9.23 -6.96 13.26
CA THR A 53 -9.59 -8.38 13.43
C THR A 53 -10.27 -8.98 12.20
N SER A 54 -10.36 -8.21 11.11
CA SER A 54 -10.92 -8.64 9.83
C SER A 54 -10.36 -9.98 9.35
N ARG A 55 -11.25 -10.81 8.82
CA ARG A 55 -10.89 -12.04 8.09
C ARG A 55 -10.60 -11.80 6.61
N VAL A 56 -10.73 -10.56 6.14
CA VAL A 56 -10.46 -10.16 4.75
C VAL A 56 -8.97 -9.87 4.58
N VAL A 57 -8.43 -8.95 5.39
CA VAL A 57 -7.01 -8.60 5.37
C VAL A 57 -6.30 -9.34 6.50
N THR A 58 -5.92 -10.59 6.26
CA THR A 58 -5.23 -11.44 7.26
C THR A 58 -3.70 -11.34 7.13
N PRO A 59 -2.91 -11.78 8.14
CA PRO A 59 -1.45 -11.86 8.03
C PRO A 59 -0.96 -12.68 6.83
N ALA A 60 -1.68 -13.75 6.46
CA ALA A 60 -1.38 -14.55 5.27
C ALA A 60 -1.59 -13.75 3.98
N VAL A 61 -2.63 -12.91 3.91
CA VAL A 61 -2.84 -12.00 2.79
C VAL A 61 -1.70 -10.99 2.72
N ILE A 62 -1.33 -10.35 3.83
CA ILE A 62 -0.20 -9.40 3.86
C ILE A 62 1.08 -10.06 3.32
N SER A 63 1.39 -11.27 3.80
CA SER A 63 2.57 -12.04 3.35
C SER A 63 2.52 -12.31 1.85
N ALA A 64 1.36 -12.68 1.30
CA ALA A 64 1.21 -12.89 -0.14
C ALA A 64 1.50 -11.63 -0.97
N TYR A 65 1.17 -10.43 -0.47
CA TYR A 65 1.50 -9.18 -1.16
C TYR A 65 2.98 -8.82 -1.05
N VAL A 66 3.61 -9.07 0.11
CA VAL A 66 5.06 -8.89 0.30
C VAL A 66 5.85 -9.85 -0.60
N GLU A 67 5.49 -11.12 -0.62
CA GLU A 67 6.06 -12.12 -1.54
C GLU A 67 5.82 -11.74 -3.00
N ALA A 68 4.62 -11.24 -3.33
CA ALA A 68 4.34 -10.71 -4.65
C ALA A 68 5.14 -9.46 -4.96
N ALA A 69 5.67 -8.69 -4.01
CA ALA A 69 6.56 -7.57 -4.31
C ALA A 69 7.98 -8.04 -4.66
N GLY A 70 8.44 -9.14 -4.04
CA GLY A 70 9.81 -9.62 -4.18
C GLY A 70 10.81 -8.58 -3.69
N ASP A 71 11.82 -8.27 -4.51
CA ASP A 71 12.88 -7.31 -4.17
C ASP A 71 12.40 -5.84 -4.08
N PHE A 72 11.14 -5.55 -4.42
CA PHE A 72 10.57 -4.21 -4.46
C PHE A 72 9.63 -3.92 -3.28
N GLY A 73 9.90 -4.50 -2.11
CA GLY A 73 9.07 -4.35 -0.91
C GLY A 73 8.85 -2.88 -0.50
N GLU A 74 9.85 -2.01 -0.65
CA GLU A 74 9.75 -0.58 -0.37
C GLU A 74 8.76 0.15 -1.29
N ALA A 75 8.62 -0.31 -2.54
CA ALA A 75 7.69 0.28 -3.51
C ALA A 75 6.25 -0.24 -3.33
N LEU A 76 6.04 -1.26 -2.49
CA LEU A 76 4.74 -1.91 -2.34
C LEU A 76 3.63 -0.98 -1.85
N PRO A 77 3.83 -0.10 -0.84
CA PRO A 77 2.81 0.88 -0.45
C PRO A 77 2.41 1.81 -1.60
N TYR A 78 3.38 2.28 -2.38
CA TYR A 78 3.12 3.07 -3.59
C TYR A 78 2.28 2.29 -4.61
N CYS A 79 2.66 1.03 -4.90
CA CYS A 79 1.95 0.20 -5.86
C CYS A 79 0.50 -0.11 -5.43
N LEU A 80 0.27 -0.33 -4.13
CA LEU A 80 -1.06 -0.52 -3.56
C LEU A 80 -1.93 0.73 -3.70
N LEU A 81 -1.36 1.91 -3.46
CA LEU A 81 -2.08 3.19 -3.63
C LEU A 81 -2.38 3.51 -5.10
N ARG A 82 -1.52 3.12 -6.06
CA ARG A 82 -1.86 3.17 -7.50
C ARG A 82 -2.95 2.17 -7.87
N ALA A 83 -2.89 0.95 -7.33
CA ALA A 83 -3.94 -0.04 -7.55
C ALA A 83 -5.29 0.45 -7.00
N ARG A 84 -5.31 1.04 -5.80
CA ARG A 84 -6.48 1.72 -5.23
C ARG A 84 -7.07 2.75 -6.18
N GLN A 85 -6.24 3.68 -6.68
CA GLN A 85 -6.69 4.71 -7.61
C GLN A 85 -7.31 4.11 -8.88
N SER A 86 -6.74 3.02 -9.41
CA SER A 86 -7.31 2.34 -10.58
C SER A 86 -8.68 1.70 -10.27
N PHE A 87 -8.87 1.07 -9.12
CA PHE A 87 -10.18 0.51 -8.75
C PHE A 87 -11.24 1.61 -8.54
N ILE A 88 -10.87 2.75 -7.96
CA ILE A 88 -11.78 3.90 -7.85
C ILE A 88 -12.14 4.44 -9.24
N TRP A 89 -11.18 4.49 -10.16
CA TRP A 89 -11.46 4.87 -11.54
C TRP A 89 -12.46 3.90 -12.17
N ASP A 90 -12.25 2.58 -12.05
CA ASP A 90 -13.18 1.58 -12.61
C ASP A 90 -14.58 1.70 -12.01
N ALA A 91 -14.69 1.84 -10.69
CA ALA A 91 -15.98 2.03 -10.01
C ALA A 91 -16.75 3.22 -10.57
N ASN A 92 -16.06 4.33 -10.87
CA ASN A 92 -16.68 5.53 -11.42
C ASN A 92 -16.99 5.43 -12.93
N HIS A 93 -16.35 4.50 -13.66
CA HIS A 93 -16.57 4.31 -15.10
C HIS A 93 -17.58 3.22 -15.42
N ASP A 94 -17.64 2.16 -14.61
CA ASP A 94 -18.63 1.09 -14.69
C ASP A 94 -19.34 0.93 -13.35
N THR A 95 -20.60 1.38 -13.33
CA THR A 95 -21.41 1.38 -12.11
C THR A 95 -21.93 -0.01 -11.74
N ALA A 96 -21.86 -1.00 -12.64
CA ALA A 96 -22.33 -2.35 -12.37
C ALA A 96 -21.52 -3.04 -11.25
N ASP A 97 -20.20 -2.81 -11.25
CA ASP A 97 -19.26 -3.41 -10.30
C ASP A 97 -18.75 -2.38 -9.26
N TYR A 98 -19.50 -1.30 -9.04
CA TYR A 98 -19.10 -0.19 -8.17
C TYR A 98 -18.69 -0.68 -6.77
N GLY A 99 -19.55 -1.43 -6.10
CA GLY A 99 -19.34 -1.88 -4.72
C GLY A 99 -18.13 -2.83 -4.59
N GLU A 100 -17.96 -3.74 -5.54
CA GLU A 100 -16.81 -4.63 -5.57
C GLU A 100 -15.50 -3.85 -5.76
N ASN A 101 -15.48 -2.89 -6.69
CA ASN A 101 -14.30 -2.08 -6.95
C ASN A 101 -13.96 -1.15 -5.78
N MET A 102 -14.96 -0.60 -5.08
CA MET A 102 -14.75 0.15 -3.84
C MET A 102 -14.19 -0.72 -2.72
N SER A 103 -14.67 -1.96 -2.59
CA SER A 103 -14.14 -2.94 -1.64
C SER A 103 -12.66 -3.22 -1.92
N ARG A 104 -12.30 -3.44 -3.19
CA ARG A 104 -10.91 -3.68 -3.63
C ARG A 104 -10.02 -2.46 -3.40
N ALA A 105 -10.52 -1.26 -3.67
CA ALA A 105 -9.83 -0.01 -3.38
C ALA A 105 -9.51 0.12 -1.87
N MET A 106 -10.49 -0.15 -1.01
CA MET A 106 -10.32 -0.11 0.44
C MET A 106 -9.37 -1.19 0.96
N ALA A 107 -9.39 -2.39 0.35
CA ALA A 107 -8.46 -3.45 0.68
C ALA A 107 -7.01 -3.06 0.35
N CYS A 108 -6.77 -2.46 -0.81
CA CYS A 108 -5.45 -1.93 -1.18
C CYS A 108 -4.95 -0.87 -0.19
N GLU A 109 -5.82 0.06 0.22
CA GLU A 109 -5.49 1.08 1.23
C GLU A 109 -5.12 0.46 2.58
N THR A 110 -5.94 -0.48 3.04
CA THR A 110 -5.76 -1.16 4.32
C THR A 110 -4.49 -2.00 4.31
N LEU A 111 -4.19 -2.69 3.20
CA LEU A 111 -2.94 -3.42 3.02
C LEU A 111 -1.73 -2.50 3.09
N ALA A 112 -1.76 -1.37 2.39
CA ALA A 112 -0.67 -0.40 2.41
C ALA A 112 -0.39 0.08 3.84
N ARG A 113 -1.45 0.35 4.62
CA ARG A 113 -1.35 0.72 6.02
C ARG A 113 -0.70 -0.39 6.84
N ARG A 114 -1.18 -1.64 6.70
CA ARG A 114 -0.68 -2.78 7.49
C ARG A 114 0.78 -3.12 7.17
N ILE A 115 1.21 -2.96 5.92
CA ILE A 115 2.61 -3.11 5.55
C ILE A 115 3.45 -2.01 6.19
N LEU A 116 2.99 -0.76 6.18
CA LEU A 116 3.72 0.35 6.79
C LEU A 116 3.91 0.15 8.32
N HIS A 117 2.93 -0.46 9.00
CA HIS A 117 3.05 -0.84 10.42
C HIS A 117 4.17 -1.86 10.70
N THR A 118 4.65 -2.59 9.69
CA THR A 118 5.77 -3.55 9.83
C THR A 118 7.13 -2.94 9.51
N VAL A 119 7.15 -1.71 8.96
CA VAL A 119 8.38 -1.00 8.61
C VAL A 119 9.04 -0.45 9.89
N PRO A 120 10.36 -0.63 10.06
CA PRO A 120 11.06 -0.05 11.20
C PRO A 120 11.06 1.50 11.13
N PRO A 121 10.90 2.22 12.27
CA PRO A 121 10.65 3.65 12.26
C PRO A 121 11.67 4.51 11.52
N ASP A 122 12.95 4.12 11.53
CA ASP A 122 14.06 4.78 10.86
C ASP A 122 13.96 4.75 9.32
N ARG A 123 13.14 3.84 8.77
CA ARG A 123 12.92 3.68 7.32
C ARG A 123 11.60 4.27 6.83
N LEU A 124 10.72 4.71 7.75
CA LEU A 124 9.39 5.20 7.38
C LEU A 124 9.47 6.42 6.46
N ASP A 125 10.32 7.38 6.80
CA ASP A 125 10.46 8.61 6.02
C ASP A 125 10.96 8.33 4.60
N ASP A 126 11.91 7.40 4.46
CA ASP A 126 12.45 6.96 3.17
C ASP A 126 11.35 6.32 2.32
N ILE A 127 10.61 5.34 2.85
CA ILE A 127 9.56 4.63 2.10
C ILE A 127 8.41 5.56 1.71
N MET A 128 7.99 6.43 2.63
CA MET A 128 6.86 7.34 2.41
C MET A 128 7.18 8.44 1.41
N SER A 129 8.43 8.92 1.39
CA SER A 129 8.87 10.04 0.56
C SER A 129 9.58 9.59 -0.72
N CYS A 130 9.91 8.30 -0.86
CA CYS A 130 10.52 7.77 -2.08
C CYS A 130 9.59 8.03 -3.27
N ARG A 131 10.15 8.65 -4.32
CA ARG A 131 9.42 9.01 -5.53
C ARG A 131 9.65 7.96 -6.60
N PHE A 132 8.55 7.50 -7.19
CA PHE A 132 8.55 6.50 -8.23
C PHE A 132 7.88 7.03 -9.50
N GLN A 133 8.18 6.37 -10.62
CA GLN A 133 7.48 6.55 -11.90
C GLN A 133 6.98 5.20 -12.39
N HIS A 134 5.91 5.22 -13.17
CA HIS A 134 5.42 4.05 -13.88
C HIS A 134 4.91 4.49 -15.25
N ALA A 135 4.85 3.57 -16.20
CA ALA A 135 4.24 3.83 -17.50
C ALA A 135 2.71 3.94 -17.38
N GLU A 136 2.16 5.00 -17.96
CA GLU A 136 0.72 5.26 -18.09
C GLU A 136 0.12 4.48 -19.28
N TRP A 137 -1.17 4.64 -19.51
CA TRP A 137 -1.92 3.86 -20.51
C TRP A 137 -1.57 4.25 -21.95
N ASP A 138 -1.09 5.47 -22.18
CA ASP A 138 -0.63 6.01 -23.45
C ASP A 138 0.83 5.63 -23.77
N GLY A 139 1.53 5.02 -22.82
CA GLY A 139 2.92 4.61 -22.93
C GLY A 139 3.92 5.66 -22.42
N ASP A 140 3.45 6.83 -21.99
CA ASP A 140 4.30 7.85 -21.38
C ASP A 140 4.63 7.52 -19.93
N GLU A 141 5.75 8.04 -19.44
CA GLU A 141 6.13 7.90 -18.03
C GLU A 141 5.35 8.89 -17.17
N SER A 142 4.77 8.41 -16.08
CA SER A 142 4.08 9.26 -15.11
C SER A 142 5.03 10.28 -14.50
N ALA A 143 4.46 11.36 -13.97
CA ALA A 143 5.19 12.24 -13.07
C ALA A 143 5.74 11.45 -11.86
N LEU A 144 6.93 11.84 -11.40
CA LEU A 144 7.51 11.33 -10.16
C LEU A 144 6.56 11.62 -9.00
N SER A 145 6.11 10.58 -8.30
CA SER A 145 5.20 10.69 -7.15
C SER A 145 5.59 9.71 -6.06
N SER A 146 5.36 10.09 -4.82
CA SER A 146 5.58 9.26 -3.64
C SER A 146 4.30 8.61 -3.13
N ALA A 147 4.44 7.63 -2.25
CA ALA A 147 3.28 7.00 -1.59
C ALA A 147 2.50 8.05 -0.77
N LEU A 148 3.19 8.97 -0.10
CA LEU A 148 2.56 10.03 0.68
C LEU A 148 1.75 11.01 -0.19
N GLU A 149 2.34 11.51 -1.28
CA GLU A 149 1.64 12.39 -2.24
C GLU A 149 0.39 11.71 -2.79
N LEU A 150 0.52 10.46 -3.26
CA LEU A 150 -0.61 9.70 -3.76
C LEU A 150 -1.71 9.50 -2.73
N ALA A 151 -1.36 9.21 -1.47
CA ALA A 151 -2.34 9.04 -0.40
C ALA A 151 -3.13 10.32 -0.14
N ILE A 152 -2.47 11.48 -0.19
CA ILE A 152 -3.10 12.80 -0.04
C ILE A 152 -4.04 13.08 -1.21
N ASP A 153 -3.55 12.93 -2.44
CA ASP A 153 -4.29 13.24 -3.67
C ASP A 153 -5.62 12.47 -3.77
N GLN A 154 -5.62 11.20 -3.35
CA GLN A 154 -6.78 10.33 -3.40
C GLN A 154 -7.57 10.24 -2.09
N GLN A 155 -7.23 11.07 -1.09
CA GLN A 155 -7.84 11.09 0.24
C GLN A 155 -7.89 9.69 0.90
N ALA A 156 -6.76 8.97 0.90
CA ALA A 156 -6.61 7.67 1.56
C ALA A 156 -6.55 7.83 3.08
N THR A 157 -7.68 8.14 3.70
CA THR A 157 -7.81 8.47 5.13
C THR A 157 -7.44 7.31 6.07
N VAL A 158 -7.76 6.06 5.72
CA VAL A 158 -7.39 4.89 6.52
C VAL A 158 -5.88 4.77 6.56
N PHE A 159 -5.21 4.95 5.43
CA PHE A 159 -3.75 4.96 5.34
C PHE A 159 -3.14 6.14 6.11
N LEU A 160 -3.63 7.37 5.88
CA LEU A 160 -3.11 8.59 6.52
C LEU A 160 -3.39 8.67 8.03
N SER A 161 -4.31 7.86 8.54
CA SER A 161 -4.66 7.82 9.97
C SER A 161 -3.69 7.01 10.83
N CYS A 162 -2.74 6.25 10.25
CA CYS A 162 -1.76 5.53 11.06
C CYS A 162 -0.66 6.46 11.61
N SER A 163 -0.15 6.14 12.80
CA SER A 163 0.93 6.87 13.46
C SER A 163 2.20 6.96 12.61
N GLU A 164 2.46 5.94 11.81
CA GLU A 164 3.63 5.77 10.96
C GLU A 164 3.59 6.74 9.78
N ALA A 165 2.42 6.92 9.16
CA ALA A 165 2.22 7.94 8.12
C ALA A 165 2.26 9.37 8.68
N GLN A 166 2.15 9.53 10.00
CA GLN A 166 2.22 10.81 10.70
C GLN A 166 3.61 11.10 11.29
N HIS A 167 4.50 10.12 11.37
CA HIS A 167 5.80 10.22 12.03
C HIS A 167 6.66 11.36 11.45
N GLY A 168 6.70 11.49 10.12
CA GLY A 168 7.40 12.57 9.41
C GLY A 168 6.74 13.96 9.51
N LYS A 169 5.57 14.12 10.16
CA LYS A 169 4.89 15.42 10.28
C LYS A 169 5.39 16.28 11.44
N TYR A 170 6.09 15.73 12.43
CA TYR A 170 6.54 16.48 13.61
C TYR A 170 7.89 15.98 14.19
N PRO A 171 9.04 16.34 13.61
CA PRO A 171 10.32 15.84 14.12
C PRO A 171 10.81 16.43 15.47
N GLN A 172 10.12 17.36 16.15
CA GLN A 172 10.73 18.16 17.24
C GLN A 172 9.82 18.65 18.41
N LEU A 173 8.65 18.08 18.70
CA LEU A 173 7.78 18.65 19.77
C LEU A 173 7.51 17.78 21.01
N TYR A 174 8.19 16.65 21.19
CA TYR A 174 8.01 15.82 22.39
C TYR A 174 9.17 15.81 23.40
N PHE A 175 10.21 16.64 23.24
CA PHE A 175 11.37 16.65 24.16
C PHE A 175 11.82 18.06 24.63
N THR A 176 10.88 18.93 25.01
CA THR A 176 11.20 20.19 25.73
C THR A 176 10.31 20.48 26.95
N TRP A 177 9.62 19.48 27.49
CA TRP A 177 8.95 19.61 28.80
C TRP A 177 9.21 18.39 29.69
N LEU A 178 10.49 18.17 30.04
CA LEU A 178 10.93 17.57 31.30
C LEU A 178 12.23 18.27 31.74
#